data_AF-A0A1Z5KP07-F1
#
_entry.id   AF-A0A1Z5KP07-F1
#
_cell.length_a   1.000
_cell.length_b   1.000
_cell.length_c   1.000
_cell.angle_alpha   90.00
_cell.angle_beta   90.00
_cell.angle_gamma   90.00
#
_symmetry.space_group_name_H-M   'P 1'
#
loop_
_entity.id
_entity.type
_entity.pdbx_description
1 polymer ?
#
loop_
_entity_poly.entity_id
_entity_poly.type
_entity_poly.pdbx_seq_one_letter_code
_entity_poly.pdbx_strand_id
1 'polypeptide(L)'
;MGVIGVDSPHGTDKLPSYEGKDPFFQEEPWCVYCHSRPAAGLRCCSGCHTAWYCNQTCQKAHYVSGHKEICLLVAQDVKRVKKYAAPLRKMRVNDVLEDYFETQVGDFGQCPKTQMYLAARHALMDTYETAASEVKIQEVYEKALFHALAVLRLDAEDGIETRYVAPFILLNLHPDDDAFDFIRYWMKVSGQETTEEFWVRLQSEEGEWTYPREKDCRFLNIYQEVPAANEHNVPLAFLMAILIIKLRIVATYDATCRSIDLAFQTTGGRRIHMIQNAVKDIFLGDRVKIIENQRQQVE
;
A
#
# COMPACT_ATOMS: atom_id res chain seq x y z
N MET A 1 -8.57 52.77 4.42
CA MET A 1 -8.39 51.53 3.62
C MET A 1 -8.08 50.42 4.62
N GLY A 2 -8.99 49.46 4.73
CA GLY A 2 -9.07 48.51 5.85
C GLY A 2 -7.98 47.44 5.81
N VAL A 3 -7.40 47.19 6.97
CA VAL A 3 -6.53 46.06 7.25
C VAL A 3 -7.44 44.85 7.48
N ILE A 4 -7.34 43.84 6.63
CA ILE A 4 -8.05 42.57 6.79
C ILE A 4 -7.27 41.76 7.82
N GLY A 5 -7.85 41.64 9.03
CA GLY A 5 -7.38 40.71 10.06
C GLY A 5 -7.63 39.28 9.59
N VAL A 6 -6.59 38.45 9.67
CA VAL A 6 -6.72 37.00 9.55
C VAL A 6 -6.84 36.49 10.97
N ASP A 7 -8.07 36.18 11.38
CA ASP A 7 -8.34 35.52 12.65
C ASP A 7 -7.78 34.09 12.59
N SER A 8 -6.71 33.84 13.36
CA SER A 8 -6.29 32.49 13.68
C SER A 8 -7.28 31.89 14.69
N PRO A 9 -7.85 30.70 14.44
CA PRO A 9 -8.71 30.06 15.41
C PRO A 9 -7.85 29.48 16.55
N HIS A 10 -8.01 30.07 17.74
CA HIS A 10 -7.63 29.45 19.00
C HIS A 10 -8.49 28.20 19.24
N GLY A 11 -7.97 27.05 18.85
CA GLY A 11 -8.31 25.75 19.40
C GLY A 11 -7.03 25.17 20.01
N THR A 12 -7.10 24.72 21.26
CA THR A 12 -6.03 23.90 21.84
C THR A 12 -5.99 22.59 21.05
N ASP A 13 -5.18 22.55 19.99
CA ASP A 13 -4.97 21.35 19.19
C ASP A 13 -4.33 20.29 20.06
N LYS A 14 -5.17 19.39 20.58
CA LYS A 14 -4.72 18.08 21.02
C LYS A 14 -4.11 17.44 19.78
N LEU A 15 -2.78 17.41 19.70
CA LEU A 15 -2.10 16.62 18.67
C LEU A 15 -2.71 15.21 18.71
N PRO A 16 -3.23 14.71 17.58
CA PRO A 16 -3.76 13.35 17.52
C PRO A 16 -2.70 12.38 18.03
N SER A 17 -3.11 11.37 18.81
CA SER A 17 -2.24 10.24 19.09
C SER A 17 -1.80 9.64 17.75
N TYR A 18 -0.49 9.50 17.53
CA TYR A 18 0.02 8.92 16.29
C TYR A 18 -0.48 7.47 16.17
N GLU A 19 -1.22 7.17 15.11
CA GLU A 19 -1.78 5.83 14.84
C GLU A 19 -0.97 5.04 13.79
N GLY A 20 0.19 5.53 13.36
CA GLY A 20 0.93 4.88 12.28
C GLY A 20 0.40 5.19 10.87
N LYS A 21 -0.65 6.01 10.77
CA LYS A 21 -1.32 6.37 9.51
C LYS A 21 -0.93 7.77 9.06
N ASP A 22 -0.88 7.98 7.74
CA ASP A 22 -0.73 9.31 7.17
C ASP A 22 -2.04 10.09 7.42
N PRO A 23 -2.02 11.24 8.12
CA PRO A 23 -3.24 12.00 8.41
C PRO A 23 -3.91 12.54 7.14
N PHE A 24 -3.21 12.58 6.01
CA PHE A 24 -3.75 12.99 4.72
C PHE A 24 -4.30 11.82 3.90
N PHE A 25 -4.08 10.57 4.31
CA PHE A 25 -4.67 9.40 3.66
C PHE A 25 -6.19 9.39 3.81
N GLN A 26 -6.88 9.16 2.71
CA GLN A 26 -8.33 9.15 2.64
C GLN A 26 -8.83 7.76 2.23
N GLU A 27 -9.48 7.07 3.17
CA GLU A 27 -10.17 5.79 2.91
C GLU A 27 -11.32 6.00 1.91
N GLU A 28 -12.03 7.13 2.03
CA GLU A 28 -13.09 7.52 1.11
C GLU A 28 -12.69 8.71 0.24
N PRO A 29 -13.04 8.71 -1.07
CA PRO A 29 -12.79 9.83 -1.93
C PRO A 29 -13.37 11.16 -1.41
N TRP A 30 -12.66 12.24 -1.71
CA TRP A 30 -13.10 13.62 -1.49
C TRP A 30 -12.83 14.47 -2.72
N CYS A 31 -13.35 15.70 -2.74
CA CYS A 31 -12.95 16.63 -3.79
C CYS A 31 -11.48 16.99 -3.64
N VAL A 32 -10.61 16.56 -4.57
CA VAL A 32 -9.16 16.82 -4.48
C VAL A 32 -8.77 18.30 -4.58
N TYR A 33 -9.70 19.18 -4.99
CA TYR A 33 -9.45 20.62 -5.07
C TYR A 33 -9.86 21.38 -3.81
N CYS A 34 -11.05 21.08 -3.25
CA CYS A 34 -11.62 21.84 -2.12
C CYS A 34 -11.85 21.00 -0.85
N HIS A 35 -11.45 19.72 -0.88
CA HIS A 35 -11.51 18.75 0.22
C HIS A 35 -12.91 18.51 0.81
N SER A 36 -13.97 18.87 0.07
CA SER A 36 -15.36 18.64 0.47
C SER A 36 -15.88 17.26 0.04
N ARG A 37 -16.83 16.74 0.82
CA ARG A 37 -17.64 15.55 0.51
C ARG A 37 -19.12 15.95 0.41
N PRO A 38 -19.58 16.46 -0.75
CA PRO A 38 -20.95 16.91 -0.90
C PRO A 38 -21.93 15.73 -0.86
N ALA A 39 -23.11 15.92 -0.28
CA ALA A 39 -24.16 14.90 -0.23
C ALA A 39 -24.66 14.45 -1.62
N ALA A 40 -24.49 15.30 -2.65
CA ALA A 40 -24.79 14.97 -4.04
C ALA A 40 -23.80 13.96 -4.68
N GLY A 41 -22.74 13.59 -3.95
CA GLY A 41 -21.69 12.70 -4.43
C GLY A 41 -20.59 13.41 -5.22
N LEU A 42 -19.54 12.65 -5.51
CA LEU A 42 -18.37 13.12 -6.25
C LEU A 42 -18.37 12.57 -7.68
N ARG A 43 -17.79 13.33 -8.60
CA ARG A 43 -17.54 12.93 -9.98
C ARG A 43 -16.09 12.54 -10.13
N CYS A 44 -15.84 11.33 -10.60
CA CYS A 44 -14.50 10.85 -10.91
C CYS A 44 -14.03 11.42 -12.26
N CYS A 45 -12.74 11.71 -12.39
CA CYS A 45 -12.13 12.10 -13.65
C CYS A 45 -12.33 11.00 -14.70
N SER A 46 -13.04 11.28 -15.78
CA SER A 46 -13.33 10.29 -16.83
C SER A 46 -12.11 9.92 -17.68
N GLY A 47 -10.99 10.64 -17.55
CA GLY A 47 -9.75 10.36 -18.28
C GLY A 47 -8.92 9.27 -17.61
N CYS A 48 -8.58 9.50 -16.34
CA CYS A 48 -7.66 8.64 -15.58
C CYS A 48 -8.33 7.83 -14.47
N HIS A 49 -9.53 8.21 -14.03
CA HIS A 49 -10.21 7.61 -12.88
C HIS A 49 -9.41 7.63 -11.56
N THR A 50 -8.55 8.63 -11.35
CA THR A 50 -7.72 8.76 -10.13
C THR A 50 -8.04 9.98 -9.26
N ALA A 51 -9.00 10.82 -9.65
CA ALA A 51 -9.31 12.06 -8.95
C ALA A 51 -10.81 12.33 -8.93
N TRP A 52 -11.32 12.84 -7.81
CA TRP A 52 -12.73 13.07 -7.56
C TRP A 52 -13.02 14.56 -7.33
N TYR A 53 -14.17 15.02 -7.81
CA TYR A 53 -14.54 16.43 -7.78
C TYR A 53 -16.02 16.61 -7.43
N CYS A 54 -16.33 17.61 -6.62
CA CYS A 54 -17.72 17.97 -6.32
C CYS A 54 -18.43 18.56 -7.56
N ASN A 55 -17.70 19.20 -8.47
CA ASN A 55 -18.23 19.80 -9.69
C ASN A 55 -17.15 20.07 -10.74
N GLN A 56 -17.59 20.51 -11.93
CA GLN A 56 -16.74 20.82 -13.07
C GLN A 56 -15.75 21.96 -12.80
N THR A 57 -16.10 22.91 -11.93
CA THR A 57 -15.25 24.06 -11.59
C THR A 57 -14.00 23.58 -10.84
N CYS A 58 -14.18 22.75 -9.82
CA CYS A 58 -13.07 22.12 -9.08
C CYS A 58 -12.21 21.25 -9.99
N GLN A 59 -12.83 20.48 -10.90
CA GLN A 59 -12.08 19.68 -11.88
C GLN A 59 -11.20 20.54 -12.78
N LYS A 60 -11.75 21.63 -13.36
CA LYS A 60 -10.98 22.54 -14.22
C LYS A 60 -9.85 23.22 -13.47
N ALA A 61 -10.10 23.66 -12.24
CA ALA A 61 -9.10 24.30 -11.42
C ALA A 61 -7.94 23.35 -11.09
N HIS A 62 -8.23 22.11 -10.65
CA HIS A 62 -7.21 21.10 -10.39
C HIS A 62 -6.46 20.67 -11.66
N TYR A 63 -7.16 20.58 -12.80
CA TYR A 63 -6.55 20.28 -14.09
C TYR A 63 -5.48 21.29 -14.49
N VAL A 64 -5.75 22.58 -14.28
CA VAL A 64 -4.79 23.66 -14.56
C VAL A 64 -3.68 23.72 -13.52
N SER A 65 -3.95 23.38 -12.25
CA SER A 65 -2.95 23.47 -11.18
C SER A 65 -1.98 22.30 -11.11
N GLY A 66 -2.20 21.19 -11.82
CA GLY A 66 -1.23 20.09 -11.87
C GLY A 66 -1.75 18.77 -12.43
N HIS A 67 -3.05 18.46 -12.33
CA HIS A 67 -3.56 17.13 -12.66
C HIS A 67 -3.43 16.73 -14.14
N LYS A 68 -3.24 17.70 -15.06
CA LYS A 68 -3.17 17.44 -16.50
C LYS A 68 -2.13 16.38 -16.86
N GLU A 69 -0.93 16.48 -16.30
CA GLU A 69 0.19 15.60 -16.67
C GLU A 69 -0.10 14.15 -16.29
N ILE A 70 -0.35 13.91 -15.00
CA ILE A 70 -0.66 12.58 -14.49
C ILE A 70 -1.92 11.99 -15.12
N CYS A 71 -2.95 12.81 -15.40
CA CYS A 71 -4.17 12.35 -16.06
C CYS A 71 -3.90 11.81 -17.46
N LEU A 72 -3.01 12.46 -18.22
CA LEU A 72 -2.64 12.04 -19.56
C LEU A 72 -1.79 10.78 -19.55
N LEU A 73 -0.86 10.67 -18.58
CA LEU A 73 -0.02 9.48 -18.41
C LEU A 73 -0.86 8.24 -18.09
N VAL A 74 -1.73 8.30 -17.07
CA VAL A 74 -2.61 7.17 -16.71
C VAL A 74 -3.46 6.75 -17.92
N ALA A 75 -4.07 7.72 -18.61
CA ALA A 75 -4.91 7.43 -19.77
C ALA A 75 -4.13 6.78 -20.93
N GLN A 76 -2.86 7.14 -21.12
CA GLN A 76 -1.98 6.52 -22.10
C GLN A 76 -1.59 5.10 -21.71
N ASP A 77 -1.19 4.87 -20.46
CA ASP A 77 -0.76 3.55 -20.02
C ASP A 77 -1.92 2.54 -19.96
N VAL A 78 -3.13 2.97 -19.56
CA VAL A 78 -4.34 2.14 -19.69
C VAL A 78 -4.56 1.70 -21.14
N LYS A 79 -4.34 2.60 -22.12
CA LYS A 79 -4.45 2.25 -23.54
C LYS A 79 -3.34 1.29 -23.98
N ARG A 80 -2.11 1.46 -23.51
CA ARG A 80 -0.98 0.58 -23.82
C ARG A 80 -1.21 -0.84 -23.30
N VAL A 81 -1.64 -0.98 -22.05
CA VAL A 81 -1.98 -2.29 -21.46
C VAL A 81 -3.05 -2.98 -22.30
N LYS A 82 -4.15 -2.29 -22.64
CA LYS A 82 -5.20 -2.86 -23.51
C LYS A 82 -4.68 -3.25 -24.89
N LYS A 83 -3.85 -2.40 -25.51
CA LYS A 83 -3.26 -2.65 -26.83
C LYS A 83 -2.41 -3.93 -26.83
N TYR A 84 -1.56 -4.11 -25.82
CA TYR A 84 -0.68 -5.29 -25.75
C TYR A 84 -1.38 -6.54 -25.22
N ALA A 85 -2.45 -6.40 -24.43
CA ALA A 85 -3.24 -7.54 -23.97
C ALA A 85 -4.02 -8.22 -25.11
N ALA A 86 -4.58 -7.43 -26.04
CA ALA A 86 -5.46 -7.93 -27.09
C ALA A 86 -4.88 -9.09 -27.92
N PRO A 87 -3.64 -9.03 -28.45
CA PRO A 87 -3.05 -10.16 -29.18
C PRO A 87 -2.75 -11.37 -28.29
N LEU A 88 -2.45 -11.18 -27.00
CA LEU A 88 -2.05 -12.25 -26.09
C LEU A 88 -3.21 -13.19 -25.70
N ARG A 89 -4.46 -12.72 -25.78
CA ARG A 89 -5.67 -13.53 -25.55
C ARG A 89 -6.00 -14.52 -26.67
N LYS A 90 -5.38 -14.36 -27.84
CA LYS A 90 -5.68 -15.12 -29.06
C LYS A 90 -4.39 -15.50 -29.77
N MET A 91 -3.43 -15.99 -29.00
CA MET A 91 -2.14 -16.40 -29.53
C MET A 91 -2.26 -17.76 -30.21
N ARG A 92 -1.60 -17.92 -31.36
CA ARG A 92 -1.60 -19.18 -32.09
C ARG A 92 -0.34 -19.96 -31.75
N VAL A 93 -0.50 -21.13 -31.13
CA VAL A 93 0.56 -22.07 -30.79
C VAL A 93 0.18 -23.42 -31.39
N ASN A 94 1.01 -23.98 -32.28
CA ASN A 94 0.75 -25.26 -32.96
C ASN A 94 -0.67 -25.36 -33.57
N ASP A 95 -1.13 -24.29 -34.22
CA ASP A 95 -2.49 -24.15 -34.81
C ASP A 95 -3.68 -24.10 -33.83
N VAL A 96 -3.42 -24.08 -32.53
CA VAL A 96 -4.44 -23.88 -31.49
C VAL A 96 -4.41 -22.43 -31.03
N LEU A 97 -5.60 -21.84 -30.79
CA LEU A 97 -5.72 -20.54 -30.14
C LEU A 97 -5.65 -20.73 -28.63
N GLU A 98 -4.70 -20.05 -28.00
CA GLU A 98 -4.49 -20.07 -26.56
C GLU A 98 -4.62 -18.65 -25.98
N ASP A 99 -5.17 -18.57 -24.78
CA ASP A 99 -5.13 -17.36 -23.96
C ASP A 99 -3.92 -17.45 -23.03
N TYR A 100 -2.88 -16.67 -23.34
CA TYR A 100 -1.65 -16.71 -22.56
C TYR A 100 -1.87 -16.27 -21.11
N PHE A 101 -2.92 -15.50 -20.80
CA PHE A 101 -3.22 -15.08 -19.42
C PHE A 101 -3.64 -16.24 -18.52
N GLU A 102 -4.06 -17.35 -19.13
CA GLU A 102 -4.49 -18.57 -18.45
C GLU A 102 -3.45 -19.69 -18.62
N THR A 103 -2.83 -19.82 -19.79
CA THR A 103 -1.92 -20.95 -20.09
C THR A 103 -0.47 -20.70 -19.72
N GLN A 104 -0.08 -19.45 -19.46
CA GLN A 104 1.31 -19.05 -19.16
C GLN A 104 1.43 -18.32 -17.82
N VAL A 105 0.57 -18.63 -16.85
CA VAL A 105 0.65 -18.08 -15.50
C VAL A 105 1.95 -18.54 -14.83
N GLY A 106 2.69 -17.63 -14.20
CA GLY A 106 4.01 -17.88 -13.62
C GLY A 106 5.18 -17.76 -14.61
N ASP A 107 5.01 -18.25 -15.84
CA ASP A 107 6.05 -18.27 -16.88
C ASP A 107 5.91 -17.13 -17.90
N PHE A 108 5.00 -16.18 -17.67
CA PHE A 108 4.61 -15.20 -18.66
C PHE A 108 5.81 -14.37 -19.14
N GLY A 109 6.75 -14.02 -18.24
CA GLY A 109 7.96 -13.24 -18.55
C GLY A 109 8.97 -13.95 -19.47
N GLN A 110 8.93 -15.28 -19.54
CA GLN A 110 9.84 -16.08 -20.38
C GLN A 110 9.54 -15.96 -21.87
N CYS A 111 8.35 -15.46 -22.24
CA CYS A 111 7.98 -15.28 -23.63
C CYS A 111 8.36 -13.86 -24.11
N PRO A 112 9.22 -13.70 -25.13
CA PRO A 112 9.55 -12.36 -25.64
C PRO A 112 8.35 -11.52 -26.10
N LYS A 113 7.24 -12.18 -26.47
CA LYS A 113 6.02 -11.51 -26.94
C LYS A 113 5.20 -10.86 -25.83
N THR A 114 5.39 -11.28 -24.57
CA THR A 114 4.64 -10.77 -23.41
C THR A 114 5.34 -9.60 -22.72
N GLN A 115 6.65 -9.44 -22.94
CA GLN A 115 7.47 -8.41 -22.28
C GLN A 115 6.90 -6.99 -22.45
N MET A 116 6.38 -6.66 -23.65
CA MET A 116 5.75 -5.36 -23.89
C MET A 116 4.49 -5.13 -23.06
N TYR A 117 3.74 -6.20 -22.78
CA TYR A 117 2.56 -6.13 -21.92
C TYR A 117 2.98 -5.97 -20.45
N LEU A 118 3.92 -6.78 -19.96
CA LEU A 118 4.40 -6.70 -18.58
C LEU A 118 4.99 -5.31 -18.29
N ALA A 119 5.86 -4.80 -19.17
CA ALA A 119 6.41 -3.45 -19.04
C ALA A 119 5.32 -2.35 -19.09
N ALA A 120 4.31 -2.49 -19.95
CA ALA A 120 3.20 -1.53 -19.98
C ALA A 120 2.34 -1.59 -18.71
N ARG A 121 2.19 -2.77 -18.12
CA ARG A 121 1.42 -2.97 -16.90
C ARG A 121 2.15 -2.46 -15.66
N HIS A 122 3.46 -2.65 -15.59
CA HIS A 122 4.32 -2.04 -14.57
C HIS A 122 4.32 -0.52 -14.67
N ALA A 123 4.46 0.04 -15.88
CA ALA A 123 4.36 1.49 -16.07
C ALA A 123 3.00 2.06 -15.61
N LEU A 124 1.91 1.31 -15.83
CA LEU A 124 0.60 1.68 -15.31
C LEU A 124 0.53 1.61 -13.78
N MET A 125 1.13 0.60 -13.16
CA MET A 125 1.28 0.51 -11.70
C MET A 125 2.02 1.74 -11.14
N ASP A 126 3.18 2.09 -11.69
CA ASP A 126 3.99 3.24 -11.25
C ASP A 126 3.21 4.56 -11.40
N THR A 127 2.48 4.69 -12.50
CA THR A 127 1.67 5.89 -12.74
C THR A 127 0.49 5.98 -11.78
N TYR A 128 -0.13 4.85 -11.41
CA TYR A 128 -1.16 4.85 -10.35
C TYR A 128 -0.57 5.15 -8.98
N GLU A 129 0.61 4.64 -8.64
CA GLU A 129 1.30 4.93 -7.38
C GLU A 129 1.65 6.42 -7.27
N THR A 130 2.14 7.02 -8.36
CA THR A 130 2.37 8.47 -8.46
C THR A 130 1.06 9.25 -8.29
N ALA A 131 0.00 8.86 -9.00
CA ALA A 131 -1.30 9.51 -8.88
C ALA A 131 -1.88 9.38 -7.45
N ALA A 132 -1.72 8.22 -6.83
CA ALA A 132 -2.17 7.94 -5.46
C ALA A 132 -1.41 8.80 -4.44
N SER A 133 -0.12 8.99 -4.65
CA SER A 133 0.71 9.89 -3.84
C SER A 133 0.27 11.35 -3.92
N GLU A 134 -0.26 11.81 -5.05
CA GLU A 134 -0.81 13.17 -5.21
C GLU A 134 -2.17 13.33 -4.52
N VAL A 135 -3.09 12.39 -4.73
CA VAL A 135 -4.48 12.55 -4.24
C VAL A 135 -4.72 11.98 -2.84
N LYS A 136 -3.82 11.10 -2.36
CA LYS A 136 -3.88 10.40 -1.08
C LYS A 136 -5.18 9.62 -0.85
N ILE A 137 -5.73 8.99 -1.90
CA ILE A 137 -7.00 8.23 -1.83
C ILE A 137 -6.69 6.73 -1.95
N GLN A 138 -7.26 5.94 -1.03
CA GLN A 138 -7.10 4.49 -0.94
C GLN A 138 -7.37 3.79 -2.27
N GLU A 139 -8.51 4.09 -2.92
CA GLU A 139 -8.90 3.44 -4.18
C GLU A 139 -7.84 3.57 -5.28
N VAL A 140 -7.01 4.63 -5.27
CA VAL A 140 -5.96 4.81 -6.28
C VAL A 140 -4.74 3.94 -5.98
N TYR A 141 -4.35 3.80 -4.70
CA TYR A 141 -3.32 2.85 -4.31
C TYR A 141 -3.76 1.40 -4.56
N GLU A 142 -5.04 1.08 -4.36
CA GLU A 142 -5.59 -0.25 -4.68
C GLU A 142 -5.48 -0.57 -6.18
N LYS A 143 -5.62 0.42 -7.06
CA LYS A 143 -5.35 0.23 -8.51
C LYS A 143 -3.88 -0.09 -8.78
N ALA A 144 -2.94 0.60 -8.11
CA ALA A 144 -1.52 0.29 -8.22
C ALA A 144 -1.25 -1.15 -7.74
N LEU A 145 -1.75 -1.51 -6.56
CA LEU A 145 -1.60 -2.85 -5.98
C LEU A 145 -2.19 -3.94 -6.89
N PHE A 146 -3.38 -3.71 -7.45
CA PHE A 146 -4.01 -4.63 -8.40
C PHE A 146 -3.09 -4.92 -9.59
N HIS A 147 -2.42 -3.91 -10.13
CA HIS A 147 -1.48 -4.10 -11.23
C HIS A 147 -0.21 -4.81 -10.79
N ALA A 148 0.32 -4.50 -9.59
CA ALA A 148 1.47 -5.18 -9.02
C ALA A 148 1.21 -6.69 -8.83
N LEU A 149 0.10 -7.05 -8.16
CA LEU A 149 -0.28 -8.44 -7.90
C LEU A 149 -0.52 -9.22 -9.19
N ALA A 150 -1.16 -8.59 -10.18
CA ALA A 150 -1.38 -9.24 -11.46
C ALA A 150 -0.10 -9.46 -12.28
N VAL A 151 0.91 -8.59 -12.18
CA VAL A 151 2.22 -8.84 -12.77
C VAL A 151 2.90 -10.02 -12.08
N LEU A 152 2.94 -10.01 -10.74
CA LEU A 152 3.57 -11.08 -9.95
C LEU A 152 2.87 -12.44 -10.09
N ARG A 153 1.56 -12.44 -10.35
CA ARG A 153 0.82 -13.65 -10.74
C ARG A 153 1.24 -14.17 -12.12
N LEU A 154 1.48 -13.29 -13.08
CA LEU A 154 1.84 -13.73 -14.43
C LEU A 154 3.31 -14.10 -14.53
N ASP A 155 4.20 -13.38 -13.85
CA ASP A 155 5.65 -13.55 -13.94
C ASP A 155 6.24 -13.84 -12.56
N ALA A 156 6.40 -15.12 -12.22
CA ALA A 156 6.88 -15.58 -10.91
C ALA A 156 8.36 -15.25 -10.68
N GLU A 157 9.15 -15.22 -11.76
CA GLU A 157 10.53 -14.75 -11.71
C GLU A 157 10.62 -13.25 -11.50
N ASP A 158 9.54 -12.51 -11.75
CA ASP A 158 9.45 -11.05 -11.63
C ASP A 158 10.64 -10.35 -12.29
N GLY A 159 10.83 -10.60 -13.58
CA GLY A 159 11.99 -10.07 -14.34
C GLY A 159 12.02 -8.56 -14.46
N ILE A 160 10.96 -7.86 -14.00
CA ILE A 160 10.85 -6.40 -13.96
C ILE A 160 10.81 -5.85 -12.53
N GLU A 161 11.13 -6.66 -11.52
CA GLU A 161 11.40 -6.22 -10.14
C GLU A 161 10.20 -5.58 -9.40
N THR A 162 8.98 -5.91 -9.82
CA THR A 162 7.71 -5.45 -9.23
C THR A 162 7.64 -5.74 -7.74
N ARG A 163 8.24 -6.86 -7.29
CA ARG A 163 8.20 -7.29 -5.90
C ARG A 163 8.86 -6.28 -4.96
N TYR A 164 9.78 -5.44 -5.44
CA TYR A 164 10.45 -4.45 -4.58
C TYR A 164 9.62 -3.18 -4.38
N VAL A 165 8.63 -2.93 -5.23
CA VAL A 165 7.73 -1.77 -5.12
C VAL A 165 6.47 -2.11 -4.31
N ALA A 166 5.93 -3.32 -4.48
CA ALA A 166 4.69 -3.75 -3.84
C ALA A 166 4.63 -3.55 -2.30
N PRO A 167 5.69 -3.81 -1.51
CA PRO A 167 5.68 -3.53 -0.07
C PRO A 167 5.37 -2.07 0.25
N PHE A 168 5.86 -1.12 -0.53
CA PHE A 168 5.65 0.30 -0.28
C PHE A 168 4.23 0.74 -0.65
N ILE A 169 3.63 0.15 -1.69
CA ILE A 169 2.20 0.32 -1.99
C ILE A 169 1.36 -0.16 -0.80
N LEU A 170 1.68 -1.34 -0.26
CA LEU A 170 1.01 -1.89 0.93
C LEU A 170 1.21 -0.98 2.16
N LEU A 171 2.42 -0.47 2.39
CA LEU A 171 2.66 0.45 3.50
C LEU A 171 1.87 1.76 3.38
N ASN A 172 1.61 2.23 2.16
CA ASN A 172 0.77 3.41 1.91
C ASN A 172 -0.73 3.12 2.08
N LEU A 173 -1.17 1.87 1.88
CA LEU A 173 -2.54 1.44 2.17
C LEU A 173 -2.79 1.20 3.68
N HIS A 174 -1.72 1.17 4.48
CA HIS A 174 -1.71 0.85 5.91
C HIS A 174 -2.00 -0.60 6.39
N PRO A 175 -2.10 -1.66 5.54
CA PRO A 175 -2.05 -3.03 6.04
C PRO A 175 -0.60 -3.47 6.30
N ASP A 176 -0.04 -3.06 7.45
CA ASP A 176 1.32 -3.45 7.85
C ASP A 176 1.48 -4.99 7.95
N ASP A 177 0.42 -5.73 8.29
CA ASP A 177 0.41 -7.20 8.25
C ASP A 177 0.60 -7.73 6.81
N ASP A 178 -0.16 -7.19 5.85
CA ASP A 178 -0.07 -7.65 4.46
C ASP A 178 1.29 -7.31 3.84
N ALA A 179 1.84 -6.15 4.19
CA ALA A 179 3.19 -5.77 3.79
C ALA A 179 4.24 -6.72 4.39
N PHE A 180 4.12 -7.07 5.67
CA PHE A 180 5.02 -8.00 6.33
C PHE A 180 4.94 -9.40 5.71
N ASP A 181 3.73 -9.93 5.49
CA ASP A 181 3.54 -11.25 4.88
C ASP A 181 4.01 -11.30 3.43
N PHE A 182 3.79 -10.24 2.66
CA PHE A 182 4.34 -10.12 1.31
C PHE A 182 5.86 -10.31 1.34
N ILE A 183 6.54 -9.55 2.20
CA ILE A 183 8.00 -9.60 2.33
C ILE A 183 8.44 -10.97 2.83
N ARG A 184 7.80 -11.51 3.86
CA ARG A 184 8.07 -12.83 4.43
C ARG A 184 7.96 -13.93 3.36
N TYR A 185 6.93 -13.88 2.53
CA TYR A 185 6.74 -14.81 1.42
C TYR A 185 7.89 -14.71 0.41
N TRP A 186 8.13 -13.52 -0.14
CA TRP A 186 9.16 -13.33 -1.18
C TRP A 186 10.59 -13.53 -0.70
N MET A 187 10.86 -13.44 0.61
CA MET A 187 12.14 -13.80 1.21
C MET A 187 12.30 -15.30 1.42
N LYS A 188 11.21 -16.08 1.50
CA LYS A 188 11.22 -17.55 1.63
C LYS A 188 11.32 -18.25 0.28
N VAL A 189 10.70 -17.71 -0.77
CA VAL A 189 10.73 -18.30 -2.11
C VAL A 189 12.17 -18.22 -2.65
N SER A 190 12.87 -19.36 -2.63
CA SER A 190 14.31 -19.48 -2.90
C SER A 190 14.66 -19.74 -4.38
N GLY A 191 13.83 -19.26 -5.30
CA GLY A 191 13.99 -19.45 -6.75
C GLY A 191 13.53 -20.82 -7.26
N GLN A 192 13.26 -21.80 -6.38
CA GLN A 192 12.52 -23.00 -6.73
C GLN A 192 11.12 -22.94 -6.12
N GLU A 193 10.14 -22.75 -6.99
CA GLU A 193 8.74 -22.80 -6.61
C GLU A 193 8.33 -24.21 -6.14
N THR A 194 7.62 -24.27 -5.03
CA THR A 194 6.97 -25.50 -4.56
C THR A 194 5.70 -25.80 -5.35
N THR A 195 5.29 -27.07 -5.38
CA THR A 195 4.03 -27.47 -6.03
C THR A 195 2.81 -26.73 -5.46
N GLU A 196 2.79 -26.43 -4.17
CA GLU A 196 1.69 -25.71 -3.52
C GLU A 196 1.60 -24.26 -4.00
N GLU A 197 2.73 -23.54 -4.03
CA GLU A 197 2.82 -22.17 -4.53
C GLU A 197 2.38 -22.07 -5.99
N PHE A 198 2.81 -23.02 -6.83
CA PHE A 198 2.39 -23.11 -8.23
C PHE A 198 0.86 -23.20 -8.36
N TRP A 199 0.23 -24.11 -7.60
CA TRP A 199 -1.23 -24.30 -7.67
C TRP A 199 -2.01 -23.09 -7.15
N VAL A 200 -1.55 -22.48 -6.05
CA VAL A 200 -2.17 -21.25 -5.51
C VAL A 200 -2.14 -20.15 -6.56
N ARG A 201 -0.99 -19.95 -7.23
CA ARG A 201 -0.88 -18.93 -8.29
C ARG A 201 -1.78 -19.25 -9.48
N LEU A 202 -1.77 -20.49 -9.96
CA LEU A 202 -2.58 -20.90 -11.12
C LEU A 202 -4.08 -20.73 -10.88
N GLN A 203 -4.54 -20.97 -9.64
CA GLN A 203 -5.95 -20.84 -9.26
C GLN A 203 -6.36 -19.41 -8.90
N SER A 204 -5.41 -18.53 -8.60
CA SER A 204 -5.70 -17.13 -8.28
C SER A 204 -6.24 -16.36 -9.48
N GLU A 205 -7.11 -15.40 -9.21
CA GLU A 205 -7.57 -14.44 -10.21
C GLU A 205 -6.65 -13.20 -10.30
N GLU A 206 -6.86 -12.39 -11.33
CA GLU A 206 -6.14 -11.14 -11.53
C GLU A 206 -6.34 -10.19 -10.35
N GLY A 207 -5.24 -9.79 -9.71
CA GLY A 207 -5.27 -8.87 -8.57
C GLY A 207 -5.51 -9.54 -7.21
N GLU A 208 -5.65 -10.87 -7.17
CA GLU A 208 -5.70 -11.62 -5.92
C GLU A 208 -4.30 -11.88 -5.35
N TRP A 209 -4.28 -12.23 -4.06
CA TRP A 209 -3.07 -12.63 -3.36
C TRP A 209 -2.68 -14.04 -3.76
N THR A 210 -1.40 -14.26 -4.06
CA THR A 210 -0.85 -15.57 -4.39
C THR A 210 -0.05 -16.18 -3.24
N TYR A 211 -0.22 -15.64 -2.03
CA TYR A 211 0.53 -16.01 -0.82
C TYR A 211 -0.37 -15.97 0.41
N PRO A 212 -0.06 -16.75 1.47
CA PRO A 212 -0.86 -16.80 2.68
C PRO A 212 -0.80 -15.50 3.47
N ARG A 213 -1.93 -15.11 4.07
CA ARG A 213 -2.08 -13.92 4.92
C ARG A 213 -2.41 -14.33 6.34
N GLU A 214 -1.70 -13.76 7.29
CA GLU A 214 -1.81 -14.01 8.71
C GLU A 214 -2.05 -12.70 9.47
N LYS A 215 -2.99 -12.71 10.41
CA LYS A 215 -3.28 -11.52 11.22
C LYS A 215 -2.21 -11.32 12.27
N ASP A 216 -1.89 -10.06 12.55
CA ASP A 216 -0.91 -9.65 13.57
C ASP A 216 0.51 -10.22 13.34
N CYS A 217 0.82 -10.66 12.11
CA CYS A 217 2.14 -11.15 11.73
C CYS A 217 3.20 -10.02 11.74
N ARG A 218 2.80 -8.75 11.65
CA ARG A 218 3.71 -7.59 11.71
C ARG A 218 4.58 -7.53 12.97
N PHE A 219 4.19 -8.21 14.05
CA PHE A 219 4.95 -8.30 15.30
C PHE A 219 6.03 -9.39 15.31
N LEU A 220 6.00 -10.32 14.35
CA LEU A 220 7.00 -11.39 14.24
C LEU A 220 8.38 -10.83 13.92
N ASN A 221 9.42 -11.57 14.31
CA ASN A 221 10.80 -11.23 13.99
C ASN A 221 11.19 -11.85 12.65
N ILE A 222 11.44 -11.03 11.63
CA ILE A 222 11.73 -11.52 10.29
C ILE A 222 12.97 -12.43 10.24
N TYR A 223 13.98 -12.16 11.08
CA TYR A 223 15.23 -12.91 11.11
C TYR A 223 15.07 -14.29 11.76
N GLN A 224 13.99 -14.49 12.53
CA GLN A 224 13.60 -15.80 13.05
C GLN A 224 12.72 -16.54 12.04
N GLU A 225 11.78 -15.82 11.40
CA GLU A 225 10.87 -16.36 10.39
C GLU A 225 11.58 -16.78 9.09
N VAL A 226 12.64 -16.05 8.74
CA VAL A 226 13.47 -16.27 7.56
C VAL A 226 14.94 -16.16 7.99
N PRO A 227 15.56 -17.24 8.49
CA PRO A 227 16.94 -17.19 8.98
C PRO A 227 17.96 -16.72 7.93
N ALA A 228 17.68 -16.99 6.64
CA ALA A 228 18.46 -16.50 5.50
C ALA A 228 18.43 -14.97 5.35
N ALA A 229 17.53 -14.28 6.04
CA ALA A 229 17.52 -12.81 6.11
C ALA A 229 18.80 -12.22 6.71
N ASN A 230 19.59 -13.03 7.42
CA ASN A 230 20.89 -12.63 7.95
C ASN A 230 22.03 -12.76 6.93
N GLU A 231 21.74 -13.27 5.72
CA GLU A 231 22.72 -13.45 4.65
C GLU A 231 22.83 -12.19 3.78
N HIS A 232 23.94 -12.03 3.05
CA HIS A 232 24.30 -10.78 2.36
C HIS A 232 23.44 -10.45 1.11
N ASN A 233 22.39 -11.22 0.83
CA ASN A 233 21.60 -11.15 -0.40
C ASN A 233 20.15 -10.72 -0.18
N VAL A 234 19.79 -10.18 0.99
CA VAL A 234 18.44 -9.65 1.20
C VAL A 234 18.25 -8.34 0.43
N PRO A 235 17.17 -8.21 -0.37
CA PRO A 235 16.85 -6.96 -1.04
C PRO A 235 16.68 -5.80 -0.03
N LEU A 236 17.42 -4.70 -0.25
CA LEU A 236 17.35 -3.51 0.62
C LEU A 236 15.92 -2.95 0.73
N ALA A 237 15.14 -3.03 -0.35
CA ALA A 237 13.73 -2.63 -0.36
C ALA A 237 12.90 -3.33 0.73
N PHE A 238 13.12 -4.63 0.93
CA PHE A 238 12.43 -5.42 1.95
C PHE A 238 12.88 -5.02 3.36
N LEU A 239 14.19 -4.86 3.59
CA LEU A 239 14.70 -4.40 4.88
C LEU A 239 14.17 -3.01 5.25
N MET A 240 14.11 -2.10 4.29
CA MET A 240 13.54 -0.76 4.48
C MET A 240 12.05 -0.81 4.81
N ALA A 241 11.27 -1.62 4.10
CA ALA A 241 9.86 -1.78 4.38
C ALA A 241 9.61 -2.41 5.78
N ILE A 242 10.39 -3.42 6.16
CA ILE A 242 10.34 -4.00 7.52
C ILE A 242 10.69 -2.95 8.56
N LEU A 243 11.77 -2.18 8.37
CA LEU A 243 12.16 -1.12 9.29
C LEU A 243 11.01 -0.10 9.48
N ILE A 244 10.33 0.30 8.41
CA ILE A 244 9.15 1.19 8.48
C ILE A 244 8.05 0.55 9.35
N ILE A 245 7.74 -0.74 9.16
CA ILE A 245 6.74 -1.45 9.98
C ILE A 245 7.15 -1.44 11.46
N LYS A 246 8.41 -1.76 11.77
CA LYS A 246 8.91 -1.78 13.15
C LYS A 246 8.88 -0.40 13.80
N LEU A 247 9.29 0.63 13.06
CA LEU A 247 9.21 2.03 13.50
C LEU A 247 7.75 2.46 13.75
N ARG A 248 6.79 2.07 12.90
CA ARG A 248 5.36 2.34 13.11
C ARG A 248 4.85 1.68 14.39
N ILE A 249 5.19 0.42 14.64
CA ILE A 249 4.80 -0.30 15.86
C ILE A 249 5.35 0.41 17.11
N VAL A 250 6.64 0.72 17.13
CA VAL A 250 7.30 1.42 18.24
C VAL A 250 6.70 2.81 18.47
N ALA A 251 6.53 3.60 17.42
CA ALA A 251 5.98 4.95 17.51
C ALA A 251 4.51 4.94 18.01
N THR A 252 3.69 4.00 17.55
CA THR A 252 2.29 3.84 18.01
C THR A 252 2.23 3.43 19.48
N TYR A 253 3.10 2.51 19.91
CA TYR A 253 3.20 2.14 21.32
C TYR A 253 3.60 3.34 22.20
N ASP A 254 4.61 4.10 21.78
CA ASP A 254 5.09 5.27 22.53
C ASP A 254 4.06 6.39 22.59
N ALA A 255 3.34 6.63 21.50
CA ALA A 255 2.23 7.58 21.46
C ALA A 255 1.08 7.14 22.39
N THR A 256 0.78 5.85 22.44
CA THR A 256 -0.24 5.28 23.35
C THR A 256 0.17 5.47 24.81
N CYS A 257 1.42 5.13 25.16
CA CYS A 257 1.95 5.34 26.51
C CYS A 257 1.86 6.82 26.95
N ARG A 258 2.31 7.74 26.09
CA ARG A 258 2.23 9.19 26.36
C ARG A 258 0.79 9.66 26.54
N SER A 259 -0.14 9.16 25.73
CA SER A 259 -1.57 9.52 25.82
C SER A 259 -2.19 9.06 27.13
N ILE A 260 -1.86 7.84 27.58
CA ILE A 260 -2.28 7.33 28.88
C ILE A 260 -1.72 8.21 30.00
N ASP A 261 -0.41 8.48 29.99
CA ASP A 261 0.23 9.27 31.03
C ASP A 261 -0.35 10.70 31.12
N LEU A 262 -0.60 11.34 29.97
CA LEU A 262 -1.25 12.65 29.92
C LEU A 262 -2.68 12.61 30.48
N ALA A 263 -3.45 11.57 30.18
CA ALA A 263 -4.80 11.40 30.73
C ALA A 263 -4.78 11.32 32.26
N PHE A 264 -3.80 10.63 32.86
CA PHE A 264 -3.64 10.53 34.31
C PHE A 264 -3.10 11.81 34.98
N GLN A 265 -2.48 12.71 34.23
CA GLN A 265 -2.04 14.02 34.74
C GLN A 265 -3.20 15.02 34.93
N THR A 266 -4.34 14.79 34.27
CA THR A 266 -5.54 15.64 34.39
C THR A 266 -6.17 15.58 35.79
N THR A 267 -6.98 16.58 36.15
CA THR A 267 -7.68 16.63 37.45
C THR A 267 -8.55 15.39 37.70
N GLY A 268 -9.19 14.85 36.66
CA GLY A 268 -9.96 13.61 36.73
C GLY A 268 -9.05 12.38 36.85
N GLY A 269 -8.00 12.31 36.03
CA GLY A 269 -7.03 11.21 36.04
C GLY A 269 -6.29 11.04 37.37
N ARG A 270 -5.90 12.14 38.03
CA ARG A 270 -5.24 12.09 39.35
C ARG A 270 -6.09 11.43 40.42
N ARG A 271 -7.42 11.54 40.35
CA ARG A 271 -8.34 10.90 41.30
C ARG A 271 -8.39 9.38 41.17
N ILE A 272 -7.98 8.86 40.02
CA ILE A 272 -8.00 7.43 39.69
C ILE A 272 -6.59 6.88 39.42
N HIS A 273 -5.53 7.58 39.81
CA HIS A 273 -4.14 7.19 39.54
C HIS A 273 -3.79 5.75 40.00
N MET A 274 -4.47 5.27 41.05
CA MET A 274 -4.30 3.90 41.57
C MET A 274 -4.60 2.79 40.54
N ILE A 275 -5.39 3.07 39.49
CA ILE A 275 -5.67 2.10 38.42
C ILE A 275 -4.81 2.28 37.16
N GLN A 276 -3.81 3.18 37.17
CA GLN A 276 -3.01 3.47 35.97
C GLN A 276 -2.31 2.24 35.40
N ASN A 277 -1.73 1.40 36.26
CA ASN A 277 -1.06 0.18 35.80
C ASN A 277 -2.06 -0.82 35.20
N ALA A 278 -3.22 -1.00 35.83
CA ALA A 278 -4.29 -1.84 35.28
C ALA A 278 -4.79 -1.30 33.92
N VAL A 279 -4.90 0.02 33.77
CA VAL A 279 -5.27 0.65 32.48
C VAL A 279 -4.17 0.40 31.44
N LYS A 280 -2.89 0.58 31.78
CA LYS A 280 -1.77 0.25 30.90
C LYS A 280 -1.81 -1.23 30.49
N ASP A 281 -2.06 -2.14 31.42
CA ASP A 281 -2.17 -3.56 31.14
C ASP A 281 -3.39 -3.90 30.26
N ILE A 282 -4.52 -3.18 30.40
CA ILE A 282 -5.68 -3.36 29.52
C ILE A 282 -5.40 -2.89 28.09
N PHE A 283 -4.74 -1.74 27.92
CA PHE A 283 -4.47 -1.15 26.60
C PHE A 283 -3.25 -1.73 25.90
N LEU A 284 -2.25 -2.18 26.67
CA LEU A 284 -0.98 -2.66 26.16
C LEU A 284 -0.83 -4.17 26.32
N GLY A 285 -1.41 -4.80 27.34
CA GLY A 285 -1.40 -6.25 27.55
C GLY A 285 0.00 -6.88 27.39
N ASP A 286 0.06 -8.01 26.69
CA ASP A 286 1.31 -8.70 26.34
C ASP A 286 2.23 -7.92 25.37
N ARG A 287 1.77 -6.77 24.83
CA ARG A 287 2.53 -5.97 23.85
C ARG A 287 3.81 -5.37 24.44
N VAL A 288 3.98 -5.36 25.77
CA VAL A 288 5.22 -4.88 26.42
C VAL A 288 6.42 -5.78 26.12
N LYS A 289 6.25 -7.11 26.08
CA LYS A 289 7.36 -8.01 25.68
C LYS A 289 7.60 -7.95 24.18
N ILE A 290 6.52 -7.77 23.41
CA ILE A 290 6.57 -7.63 21.97
C ILE A 290 7.35 -6.37 21.59
N ILE A 291 7.14 -5.25 22.29
CA ILE A 291 7.74 -3.97 21.93
C ILE A 291 9.25 -3.93 22.14
N GLU A 292 9.77 -4.55 23.20
CA GLU A 292 11.22 -4.63 23.43
C GLU A 292 11.91 -5.39 22.30
N ASN A 293 11.30 -6.49 21.85
CA ASN A 293 11.77 -7.23 20.68
C ASN A 293 11.69 -6.39 19.40
N GLN A 294 10.67 -5.54 19.23
CA GLN A 294 10.59 -4.66 18.06
C GLN A 294 11.67 -3.57 18.09
N ARG A 295 12.02 -3.03 19.26
CA ARG A 295 13.11 -2.02 19.39
C ARG A 295 14.45 -2.61 18.98
N GLN A 296 14.75 -3.83 19.41
CA GLN A 296 15.96 -4.54 19.02
C GLN A 296 16.07 -4.80 17.51
N GLN A 297 14.94 -4.84 16.79
CA GLN A 297 14.94 -4.99 15.33
C GLN A 297 15.12 -3.65 14.58
N VAL A 298 15.03 -2.52 15.28
CA VAL A 298 15.23 -1.17 14.73
C VAL A 298 16.68 -0.69 14.94
N GLU A 299 17.31 -1.13 16.02
CA GLU A 299 18.72 -0.85 16.38
C GLU A 299 19.72 -1.59 15.50
#